data_AF-A0AAE0FY85-F1
#
_entry.id   AF-A0AAE0FY85-F1
#
_cell.length_a   1.000
_cell.length_b   1.000
_cell.length_c   1.000
_cell.angle_alpha   90.00
_cell.angle_beta   90.00
_cell.angle_gamma   90.00
#
_symmetry.space_group_name_H-M   'P 1'
#
loop_
_entity.id
_entity.type
_entity.pdbx_description
1 polymer ?
#
loop_
_entity_poly.entity_id
_entity_poly.type
_entity_poly.pdbx_seq_one_letter_code
_entity_poly.pdbx_strand_id
1 'polypeptide(L)'
;MNTRVRAQSARKGTSTEERVKDRAEVDERRVAREKELKAQRAQAEAKAKEKMFDRKRDKFSKFKADLEKDFQTDDRSKSEREQQAKKLQNEEAERKERANAHKVEIARNLLEEKAIMMEHYVNFKEDWERLKTAKTGALTLDDFMQWAEVREGNAGFVARRDDAEVRKTKMREATLRWHPDKFNATFGKLIQSDHVQSIQELVQQVSQQLAEQRKVVVVAK
;
A
#
# COMPACT_ATOMS: atom_id res chain seq x y z
N MET A 1 108.60 69.07 -19.91
CA MET A 1 109.14 70.00 -18.90
C MET A 1 107.99 70.85 -18.37
N ASN A 2 107.99 71.09 -17.05
CA ASN A 2 107.22 72.13 -16.32
C ASN A 2 105.70 71.93 -16.19
N THR A 3 105.05 72.03 -15.03
CA THR A 3 105.49 72.24 -13.63
C THR A 3 104.30 71.88 -12.74
N ARG A 4 104.52 71.05 -11.72
CA ARG A 4 103.62 70.85 -10.58
C ARG A 4 103.39 72.20 -9.89
N VAL A 5 102.13 72.62 -9.74
CA VAL A 5 101.74 73.57 -8.71
C VAL A 5 100.70 72.89 -7.82
N ARG A 6 101.19 72.46 -6.66
CA ARG A 6 100.43 71.84 -5.58
C ARG A 6 99.84 72.99 -4.75
N ALA A 7 98.59 73.35 -5.00
CA ALA A 7 97.88 74.30 -4.15
C ALA A 7 97.48 73.60 -2.84
N GLN A 8 98.20 73.91 -1.77
CA GLN A 8 97.79 73.66 -0.39
C GLN A 8 96.55 74.51 -0.12
N SER A 9 95.38 73.88 -0.03
CA SER A 9 94.16 74.55 0.44
C SER A 9 93.96 74.23 1.91
N ALA A 10 93.86 75.30 2.70
CA ALA A 10 93.86 75.33 4.14
C ALA A 10 92.75 74.46 4.75
N ARG A 11 93.15 73.52 5.61
CA ARG A 11 92.24 72.92 6.60
C ARG A 11 91.89 73.96 7.64
N LYS A 12 90.79 74.68 7.43
CA LYS A 12 90.05 75.32 8.54
C LYS A 12 89.49 74.19 9.40
N GLY A 13 90.07 74.00 10.58
CA GLY A 13 89.48 73.15 11.61
C GLY A 13 88.15 73.74 12.03
N THR A 14 87.05 73.14 11.61
CA THR A 14 85.79 73.26 12.32
C THR A 14 85.92 72.49 13.64
N SER A 15 85.45 73.11 14.71
CA SER A 15 85.52 72.64 16.09
C SER A 15 85.08 71.17 16.22
N THR A 16 85.80 70.40 17.02
CA THR A 16 85.46 69.04 17.44
C THR A 16 84.02 68.88 17.97
N GLU A 17 83.36 69.96 18.39
CA GLU A 17 81.96 69.95 18.82
C GLU A 17 80.95 69.78 17.67
N GLU A 18 81.26 70.27 16.46
CA GLU A 18 80.33 70.25 15.33
C GLU A 18 80.21 68.84 14.73
N ARG A 19 81.33 68.10 14.68
CA ARG A 19 81.38 66.68 14.26
C ARG A 19 80.75 65.70 15.24
N VAL A 20 80.67 66.06 16.52
CA VAL A 20 80.00 65.24 17.55
C VAL A 20 78.47 65.44 17.49
N LYS A 21 78.01 66.66 17.21
CA LYS A 21 76.58 66.97 17.01
C LYS A 21 76.00 66.29 15.77
N ASP A 22 76.69 66.33 14.62
CA ASP A 22 76.22 65.66 13.39
C ASP A 22 76.13 64.13 13.55
N ARG A 23 77.05 63.52 14.30
CA ARG A 23 77.06 62.07 14.53
C ARG A 23 75.95 61.64 15.49
N ALA A 24 75.70 62.45 16.52
CA ALA A 24 74.57 62.26 17.43
C ALA A 24 73.22 62.40 16.69
N GLU A 25 73.08 63.36 15.78
CA GLU A 25 71.85 63.55 15.00
C GLU A 25 71.62 62.40 13.99
N VAL A 26 72.69 61.88 13.38
CA VAL A 26 72.62 60.69 12.50
C VAL A 26 72.23 59.43 13.28
N ASP A 27 72.78 59.24 14.48
CA ASP A 27 72.42 58.11 15.35
C ASP A 27 70.99 58.24 15.90
N GLU A 28 70.52 59.45 16.24
CA GLU A 28 69.13 59.71 16.61
C GLU A 28 68.16 59.42 15.45
N ARG A 29 68.50 59.82 14.22
CA ARG A 29 67.70 59.48 13.02
C ARG A 29 67.70 57.97 12.73
N ARG A 30 68.79 57.25 13.03
CA ARG A 30 68.86 55.79 12.88
C ARG A 30 67.98 55.08 13.91
N VAL A 31 68.02 55.52 15.17
CA VAL A 31 67.17 55.01 16.25
C VAL A 31 65.70 55.32 15.98
N ALA A 32 65.37 56.51 15.46
CA ALA A 32 64.01 56.87 15.08
C ALA A 32 63.47 55.99 13.94
N ARG A 33 64.26 55.75 12.88
CA ARG A 33 63.89 54.85 11.78
C ARG A 33 63.73 53.40 12.24
N GLU A 34 64.58 52.93 13.16
CA GLU A 34 64.48 51.58 13.71
C GLU A 34 63.23 51.41 14.58
N LYS A 35 62.88 52.42 15.39
CA LYS A 35 61.60 52.46 16.12
C LYS A 35 60.40 52.46 15.18
N GLU A 36 60.46 53.21 14.08
CA GLU A 36 59.39 53.25 13.07
C GLU A 36 59.23 51.91 12.34
N LEU A 37 60.33 51.29 11.92
CA LEU A 37 60.33 49.95 11.32
C LEU A 37 59.79 48.89 12.29
N LYS A 38 60.14 48.97 13.58
CA LYS A 38 59.62 48.08 14.61
C LYS A 38 58.12 48.28 14.84
N ALA A 39 57.64 49.52 14.83
CA ALA A 39 56.22 49.84 14.91
C ALA A 39 55.44 49.32 13.68
N GLN A 40 55.99 49.47 12.47
CA GLN A 40 55.39 48.95 11.24
C GLN A 40 55.33 47.41 11.24
N ARG A 41 56.40 46.72 11.70
CA ARG A 41 56.40 45.26 11.86
C ARG A 41 55.36 44.81 12.88
N ALA A 42 55.25 45.50 14.01
CA ALA A 42 54.24 45.19 15.03
C ALA A 42 52.81 45.37 14.50
N GLN A 43 52.55 46.43 13.72
CA GLN A 43 51.24 46.64 13.07
C GLN A 43 50.95 45.58 12.00
N ALA A 44 51.94 45.19 11.20
CA ALA A 44 51.78 44.15 10.18
C ALA A 44 51.49 42.78 10.84
N GLU A 45 52.17 42.46 11.94
CA GLU A 45 51.94 41.23 12.70
C GLU A 45 50.56 41.23 13.37
N ALA A 46 50.12 42.36 13.95
CA ALA A 46 48.78 42.51 14.51
C ALA A 46 47.69 42.29 13.43
N LYS A 47 47.83 42.93 12.25
CA LYS A 47 46.93 42.73 11.11
C LYS A 47 46.95 41.28 10.58
N ALA A 48 48.11 40.62 10.59
CA ALA A 48 48.21 39.22 10.19
C ALA A 48 47.51 38.28 11.18
N LYS A 49 47.63 38.55 12.49
CA LYS A 49 46.92 37.81 13.55
C LYS A 49 45.41 38.03 13.46
N GLU A 50 44.96 39.26 13.26
CA GLU A 50 43.54 39.60 13.05
C GLU A 50 42.95 38.83 11.86
N LYS A 51 43.60 38.88 10.69
CA LYS A 51 43.19 38.08 9.52
C LYS A 51 43.18 36.57 9.76
N MET A 52 44.09 36.06 10.60
CA MET A 52 44.10 34.65 10.99
C MET A 52 42.93 34.30 11.92
N PHE A 53 42.57 35.20 12.84
CA PHE A 53 41.40 35.05 13.70
C PHE A 53 40.10 35.08 12.89
N ASP A 54 39.96 36.01 11.94
CA ASP A 54 38.79 36.07 11.06
C ASP A 54 38.65 34.80 10.22
N ARG A 55 39.76 34.34 9.61
CA ARG A 55 39.77 33.06 8.87
C ARG A 55 39.39 31.86 9.73
N LYS A 56 39.80 31.83 11.00
CA LYS A 56 39.42 30.75 11.93
C LYS A 56 37.94 30.85 12.30
N ARG A 57 37.43 32.06 12.54
CA ARG A 57 36.01 32.32 12.82
C ARG A 57 35.12 31.90 11.66
N ASP A 58 35.50 32.27 10.43
CA ASP A 58 34.77 31.88 9.22
C ASP A 58 34.75 30.37 9.01
N LYS A 59 35.89 29.70 9.22
CA LYS A 59 35.97 28.23 9.13
C LYS A 59 35.09 27.54 10.18
N PHE A 60 35.10 28.03 11.41
CA PHE A 60 34.26 27.47 12.48
C PHE A 60 32.78 27.73 12.23
N SER A 61 32.43 28.92 11.70
CA SER A 61 31.07 29.25 11.30
C SER A 61 30.56 28.34 10.19
N LYS A 62 31.38 28.06 9.17
CA LYS A 62 31.04 27.12 8.09
C LYS A 62 30.85 25.69 8.61
N PHE A 63 31.80 25.21 9.42
CA PHE A 63 31.70 23.89 10.04
C PHE A 63 30.39 23.74 10.85
N LYS A 64 30.02 24.74 11.66
CA LYS A 64 28.77 24.72 12.41
C LYS A 64 27.53 24.70 11.49
N ALA A 65 27.55 25.46 10.40
CA ALA A 65 26.44 25.48 9.44
C ALA A 65 26.28 24.15 8.69
N ASP A 66 27.39 23.50 8.32
CA ASP A 66 27.37 22.19 7.67
C ASP A 66 26.85 21.11 8.62
N LEU A 67 27.28 21.13 9.88
CA LEU A 67 26.85 20.18 10.91
C LEU A 67 25.36 20.30 11.23
N GLU A 68 24.85 21.54 11.33
CA GLU A 68 23.42 21.82 11.49
C GLU A 68 22.59 21.32 10.29
N LYS A 69 23.12 21.48 9.07
CA LYS A 69 22.48 21.00 7.85
C LYS A 69 22.39 19.47 7.83
N ASP A 70 23.45 18.77 8.22
CA ASP A 70 23.48 17.30 8.26
C ASP A 70 22.45 16.76 9.27
N PHE A 71 22.36 17.36 10.48
CA PHE A 71 21.35 16.99 11.47
C PHE A 71 19.91 17.20 10.97
N GLN A 72 19.63 18.31 10.30
CA GLN A 72 18.31 18.57 9.74
C GLN A 72 17.94 17.60 8.63
N THR A 73 18.91 17.18 7.80
CA THR A 73 18.66 16.17 6.75
C THR A 73 18.42 14.78 7.33
N ASP A 74 19.16 14.38 8.36
CA ASP A 74 18.99 13.06 9.00
C ASP A 74 17.63 12.97 9.70
N ASP A 75 17.21 14.02 10.41
CA ASP A 75 15.92 14.06 11.11
C ASP A 75 14.73 14.04 10.13
N ARG A 76 14.80 14.81 9.03
CA ARG A 76 13.81 14.73 7.94
C ARG A 76 13.75 13.35 7.32
N SER A 77 14.90 12.72 7.07
CA SER A 77 14.95 11.39 6.47
C SER A 77 14.32 10.31 7.37
N LYS A 78 14.50 10.42 8.69
CA LYS A 78 13.88 9.51 9.67
C LYS A 78 12.37 9.73 9.73
N SER A 79 11.93 10.99 9.79
CA SER A 79 10.50 11.33 9.78
C SER A 79 9.79 10.84 8.52
N GLU A 80 10.40 10.99 7.34
CA GLU A 80 9.86 10.50 6.08
C GLU A 80 9.76 8.96 6.05
N ARG A 81 10.79 8.26 6.53
CA ARG A 81 10.77 6.79 6.63
C ARG A 81 9.68 6.30 7.58
N GLU A 82 9.49 6.97 8.72
CA GLU A 82 8.45 6.61 9.67
C GLU A 82 7.04 6.87 9.10
N GLN A 83 6.85 7.99 8.41
CA GLN A 83 5.58 8.29 7.72
C GLN A 83 5.29 7.27 6.61
N GLN A 84 6.29 6.87 5.83
CA GLN A 84 6.12 5.81 4.82
C GLN A 84 5.78 4.47 5.45
N ALA A 85 6.46 4.09 6.54
CA ALA A 85 6.17 2.86 7.27
C ALA A 85 4.74 2.85 7.83
N LYS A 86 4.28 3.96 8.41
CA LYS A 86 2.89 4.10 8.90
C LYS A 86 1.88 4.02 7.77
N LYS A 87 2.14 4.65 6.61
CA LYS A 87 1.27 4.53 5.43
C LYS A 87 1.14 3.09 4.96
N LEU A 88 2.27 2.37 4.83
CA LEU A 88 2.25 0.96 4.41
C LEU A 88 1.52 0.07 5.41
N GLN A 89 1.70 0.28 6.71
CA GLN A 89 0.95 -0.47 7.74
C GLN A 89 -0.55 -0.21 7.67
N ASN A 90 -0.97 1.05 7.48
CA ASN A 90 -2.37 1.41 7.33
C ASN A 90 -2.98 0.80 6.06
N GLU A 91 -2.28 0.87 4.93
CA GLU A 91 -2.73 0.25 3.67
C GLU A 91 -2.87 -1.27 3.79
N GLU A 92 -1.94 -1.94 4.49
CA GLU A 92 -2.03 -3.38 4.73
C GLU A 92 -3.22 -3.72 5.66
N ALA A 93 -3.45 -2.91 6.71
CA ALA A 93 -4.59 -3.07 7.61
C ALA A 93 -5.91 -2.89 6.86
N GLU A 94 -6.05 -1.83 6.05
CA GLU A 94 -7.23 -1.59 5.22
C GLU A 94 -7.45 -2.73 4.22
N ARG A 95 -6.38 -3.23 3.59
CA ARG A 95 -6.49 -4.36 2.66
C ARG A 95 -6.99 -5.63 3.35
N LYS A 96 -6.50 -5.91 4.57
CA LYS A 96 -6.97 -7.04 5.39
C LYS A 96 -8.43 -6.86 5.81
N GLU A 97 -8.80 -5.65 6.21
CA GLU A 97 -10.19 -5.31 6.58
C GLU A 97 -11.14 -5.49 5.40
N ARG A 98 -10.82 -4.95 4.22
CA ARG A 98 -11.63 -5.13 3.01
C ARG A 98 -11.76 -6.61 2.61
N ALA A 99 -10.66 -7.37 2.69
CA ALA A 99 -10.69 -8.80 2.40
C ALA A 99 -11.57 -9.57 3.40
N ASN A 100 -11.53 -9.20 4.68
CA ASN A 100 -12.38 -9.81 5.70
C ASN A 100 -13.85 -9.43 5.51
N ALA A 101 -14.16 -8.15 5.24
CA ALA A 101 -15.52 -7.69 4.95
C ALA A 101 -16.13 -8.44 3.76
N HIS A 102 -15.37 -8.59 2.67
CA HIS A 102 -15.81 -9.35 1.50
C HIS A 102 -16.07 -10.84 1.81
N LYS A 103 -15.22 -11.47 2.63
CA LYS A 103 -15.44 -12.86 3.08
C LYS A 103 -16.72 -12.99 3.91
N VAL A 104 -16.98 -12.05 4.81
CA VAL A 104 -18.20 -12.01 5.63
C VAL A 104 -19.43 -11.82 4.76
N GLU A 105 -19.36 -10.95 3.75
CA GLU A 105 -20.45 -10.70 2.80
C GLU A 105 -20.78 -11.97 1.99
N ILE A 106 -19.77 -12.65 1.44
CA ILE A 106 -19.97 -13.93 0.74
C ILE A 106 -20.63 -14.96 1.67
N ALA A 107 -20.14 -15.08 2.92
CA ALA A 107 -20.70 -16.03 3.87
C ALA A 107 -22.17 -15.72 4.22
N ARG A 108 -22.52 -14.44 4.31
CA ARG A 108 -23.90 -13.98 4.51
C ARG A 108 -24.78 -14.34 3.31
N ASN A 109 -24.33 -14.03 2.10
CA ASN A 109 -25.10 -14.32 0.88
C ASN A 109 -25.34 -15.84 0.71
N LEU A 110 -24.36 -16.67 1.04
CA LEU A 110 -24.50 -18.14 1.02
C LEU A 110 -25.47 -18.67 2.09
N LEU A 111 -25.57 -18.00 3.25
CA LEU A 111 -26.55 -18.33 4.29
C LEU A 111 -27.97 -17.98 3.84
N GLU A 112 -28.13 -16.79 3.28
CA GLU A 112 -29.40 -16.31 2.74
C GLU A 112 -29.89 -17.20 1.59
N GLU A 113 -29.00 -17.59 0.66
CA GLU A 113 -29.31 -18.56 -0.39
C GLU A 113 -29.83 -19.88 0.19
N LYS A 114 -29.18 -20.41 1.25
CA LYS A 114 -29.61 -21.64 1.90
C LYS A 114 -30.98 -21.49 2.57
N ALA A 115 -31.26 -20.35 3.20
CA ALA A 115 -32.55 -20.08 3.82
C ALA A 115 -33.67 -20.03 2.78
N ILE A 116 -33.47 -19.32 1.67
CA ILE A 116 -34.42 -19.25 0.56
C ILE A 116 -34.67 -20.65 -0.03
N MET A 117 -33.62 -21.44 -0.25
CA MET A 117 -33.77 -22.82 -0.74
C MET A 117 -34.56 -23.71 0.22
N MET A 118 -34.41 -23.49 1.53
CA MET A 118 -35.15 -24.24 2.54
C MET A 118 -36.63 -23.85 2.57
N GLU A 119 -36.94 -22.56 2.48
CA GLU A 119 -38.32 -22.05 2.37
C GLU A 119 -39.02 -22.61 1.12
N HIS A 120 -38.35 -22.52 -0.03
CA HIS A 120 -38.86 -23.09 -1.28
C HIS A 120 -39.10 -24.60 -1.17
N TYR A 121 -38.21 -25.34 -0.49
CA TYR A 121 -38.38 -26.77 -0.28
C TYR A 121 -39.59 -27.10 0.62
N VAL A 122 -39.84 -26.31 1.67
CA VAL A 122 -41.00 -26.50 2.55
C VAL A 122 -42.28 -26.28 1.77
N ASN A 123 -42.40 -25.16 1.05
CA ASN A 123 -43.58 -24.86 0.22
C ASN A 123 -43.79 -25.95 -0.84
N PHE A 124 -42.72 -26.34 -1.54
CA PHE A 124 -42.75 -27.44 -2.49
C PHE A 124 -43.29 -28.73 -1.87
N LYS A 125 -42.83 -29.09 -0.66
CA LYS A 125 -43.23 -30.33 -0.01
C LYS A 125 -44.71 -30.30 0.38
N GLU A 126 -45.20 -29.17 0.88
CA GLU A 126 -46.60 -28.99 1.24
C GLU A 126 -47.51 -29.11 0.01
N ASP A 127 -47.17 -28.40 -1.07
CA ASP A 127 -47.94 -28.48 -2.30
C ASP A 127 -47.85 -29.88 -2.93
N TRP A 128 -46.69 -30.52 -2.89
CA TRP A 128 -46.49 -31.88 -3.39
C TRP A 128 -47.40 -32.88 -2.68
N GLU A 129 -47.50 -32.81 -1.34
CA GLU A 129 -48.43 -33.65 -0.58
C GLU A 129 -49.89 -33.30 -0.88
N ARG A 130 -50.22 -32.02 -1.07
CA ARG A 130 -51.56 -31.58 -1.48
C ARG A 130 -51.97 -32.18 -2.82
N LEU A 131 -51.08 -32.18 -3.82
CA LEU A 131 -51.39 -32.74 -5.14
C LEU A 131 -51.70 -34.23 -5.11
N LYS A 132 -51.12 -35.00 -4.18
CA LYS A 132 -51.42 -36.44 -4.05
C LYS A 132 -52.86 -36.72 -3.64
N THR A 133 -53.53 -35.74 -3.05
CA THR A 133 -54.93 -35.85 -2.62
C THR A 133 -55.92 -35.32 -3.67
N ALA A 134 -55.42 -34.89 -4.82
CA ALA A 134 -56.25 -34.41 -5.92
C ALA A 134 -57.17 -35.52 -6.46
N LYS A 135 -58.26 -35.11 -7.11
CA LYS A 135 -59.15 -36.05 -7.81
C LYS A 135 -58.47 -36.57 -9.08
N THR A 136 -58.87 -37.76 -9.51
CA THR A 136 -58.47 -38.32 -10.81
C THR A 136 -58.75 -37.31 -11.93
N GLY A 137 -57.76 -37.06 -12.79
CA GLY A 137 -57.88 -36.11 -13.90
C GLY A 137 -58.06 -34.65 -13.46
N ALA A 138 -57.59 -34.24 -12.29
CA ALA A 138 -57.67 -32.85 -11.84
C ALA A 138 -56.39 -32.05 -12.11
N LEU A 139 -55.24 -32.71 -12.20
CA LEU A 139 -53.93 -32.06 -12.28
C LEU A 139 -53.59 -31.65 -13.71
N THR A 140 -53.07 -30.43 -13.86
CA THR A 140 -52.65 -29.83 -15.14
C THR A 140 -51.14 -29.65 -15.19
N LEU A 141 -50.64 -29.16 -16.33
CA LEU A 141 -49.21 -28.87 -16.49
C LEU A 141 -48.75 -27.75 -15.52
N ASP A 142 -49.59 -26.74 -15.31
CA ASP A 142 -49.27 -25.57 -14.49
C ASP A 142 -48.99 -25.94 -13.02
N ASP A 143 -49.67 -26.98 -12.51
CA ASP A 143 -49.46 -27.49 -11.16
C ASP A 143 -48.01 -27.95 -10.91
N PHE A 144 -47.32 -28.40 -11.96
CA PHE A 144 -45.95 -28.90 -11.90
C PHE A 144 -44.90 -27.93 -12.45
N MET A 145 -45.28 -27.03 -13.37
CA MET A 145 -44.35 -26.07 -14.00
C MET A 145 -43.69 -25.15 -12.99
N GLN A 146 -44.44 -24.68 -12.00
CA GLN A 146 -43.91 -23.82 -10.94
C GLN A 146 -42.69 -24.43 -10.24
N TRP A 147 -42.54 -25.75 -10.19
CA TRP A 147 -41.39 -26.39 -9.52
C TRP A 147 -40.25 -26.73 -10.47
N ALA A 148 -40.56 -27.01 -11.74
CA ALA A 148 -39.55 -27.21 -12.76
C ALA A 148 -38.80 -25.90 -13.07
N GLU A 149 -39.49 -24.75 -12.95
CA GLU A 149 -38.93 -23.43 -13.23
C GLU A 149 -38.25 -22.76 -12.03
N VAL A 150 -38.45 -23.26 -10.81
CA VAL A 150 -38.16 -22.53 -9.55
C VAL A 150 -36.68 -22.21 -9.28
N ARG A 151 -35.73 -22.57 -10.15
CA ARG A 151 -34.46 -21.85 -10.37
C ARG A 151 -33.53 -22.70 -11.22
N GLU A 152 -33.24 -22.27 -12.45
CA GLU A 152 -31.99 -22.61 -13.18
C GLU A 152 -31.56 -24.09 -13.07
N GLY A 153 -32.51 -25.03 -13.13
CA GLY A 153 -32.27 -26.47 -13.05
C GLY A 153 -32.06 -27.07 -11.65
N ASN A 154 -32.15 -26.35 -10.53
CA ASN A 154 -31.95 -26.88 -9.17
C ASN A 154 -33.22 -27.53 -8.57
N ALA A 155 -33.80 -28.50 -9.27
CA ALA A 155 -34.94 -29.28 -8.80
C ALA A 155 -34.65 -30.12 -7.53
N GLY A 156 -33.38 -30.21 -7.13
CA GLY A 156 -32.92 -30.87 -5.91
C GLY A 156 -32.93 -30.00 -4.65
N PHE A 157 -33.21 -28.68 -4.77
CA PHE A 157 -33.14 -27.72 -3.66
C PHE A 157 -31.79 -27.76 -2.91
N VAL A 158 -30.71 -27.96 -3.67
CA VAL A 158 -29.34 -28.08 -3.14
C VAL A 158 -28.74 -26.69 -2.99
N ALA A 159 -28.40 -26.28 -1.76
CA ALA A 159 -27.71 -25.02 -1.53
C ALA A 159 -26.19 -25.21 -1.67
N ARG A 160 -25.47 -24.17 -2.10
CA ARG A 160 -24.00 -24.22 -2.22
C ARG A 160 -23.29 -24.58 -0.91
N ARG A 161 -23.84 -24.15 0.23
CA ARG A 161 -23.32 -24.42 1.59
C ARG A 161 -23.86 -25.70 2.23
N ASP A 162 -24.63 -26.52 1.53
CA ASP A 162 -25.04 -27.81 2.08
C ASP A 162 -23.84 -28.75 2.17
N ASP A 163 -23.74 -29.52 3.24
CA ASP A 163 -22.67 -30.52 3.39
C ASP A 163 -22.82 -31.65 2.37
N ALA A 164 -21.74 -32.36 2.07
CA ALA A 164 -21.74 -33.42 1.05
C ALA A 164 -22.83 -34.48 1.28
N GLU A 165 -23.07 -34.90 2.52
CA GLU A 165 -24.13 -35.86 2.87
C GLU A 165 -25.54 -35.26 2.71
N VAL A 166 -25.73 -33.98 3.06
CA VAL A 166 -27.01 -33.29 2.86
C VAL A 166 -27.31 -33.17 1.37
N ARG A 167 -26.33 -32.75 0.56
CA ARG A 167 -26.46 -32.67 -0.90
C ARG A 167 -26.81 -34.02 -1.51
N LYS A 168 -26.09 -35.08 -1.11
CA LYS A 168 -26.34 -36.44 -1.56
C LYS A 168 -27.75 -36.92 -1.21
N THR A 169 -28.21 -36.62 0.00
CA THR A 169 -29.56 -36.99 0.47
C THR A 169 -30.63 -36.27 -0.34
N LYS A 170 -30.55 -34.94 -0.44
CA LYS A 170 -31.47 -34.12 -1.24
C LYS A 170 -31.52 -34.56 -2.71
N MET A 171 -30.36 -34.79 -3.33
CA MET A 171 -30.29 -35.27 -4.72
C MET A 171 -30.90 -36.65 -4.88
N ARG A 172 -30.69 -37.57 -3.94
CA ARG A 172 -31.30 -38.91 -3.97
C ARG A 172 -32.82 -38.81 -3.86
N GLU A 173 -33.33 -38.01 -2.92
CA GLU A 173 -34.77 -37.80 -2.75
C GLU A 173 -35.40 -37.18 -4.00
N ALA A 174 -34.78 -36.14 -4.56
CA ALA A 174 -35.27 -35.50 -5.78
C ALA A 174 -35.25 -36.46 -6.98
N THR A 175 -34.18 -37.25 -7.16
CA THR A 175 -34.09 -38.25 -8.24
C THR A 175 -35.19 -39.29 -8.14
N LEU A 176 -35.49 -39.77 -6.93
CA LEU A 176 -36.57 -40.74 -6.73
C LEU A 176 -37.95 -40.12 -6.96
N ARG A 177 -38.13 -38.86 -6.57
CA ARG A 177 -39.39 -38.12 -6.69
C ARG A 177 -39.75 -37.84 -8.16
N TRP A 178 -38.77 -37.39 -8.94
CA TRP A 178 -38.90 -37.06 -10.36
C TRP A 178 -38.56 -38.22 -11.30
N HIS A 179 -38.42 -39.44 -10.78
CA HIS A 179 -38.27 -40.61 -11.64
C HIS A 179 -39.59 -40.89 -12.36
N PRO A 180 -39.63 -41.06 -13.70
CA PRO A 180 -40.86 -41.27 -14.46
C PRO A 180 -41.78 -42.34 -13.85
N ASP A 181 -41.24 -43.51 -13.50
CA ASP A 181 -42.03 -44.58 -12.90
C ASP A 181 -42.65 -44.22 -11.54
N LYS A 182 -41.88 -43.56 -10.66
CA LYS A 182 -42.35 -43.18 -9.32
C LYS A 182 -43.36 -42.04 -9.39
N PHE A 183 -43.12 -41.11 -10.30
CA PHE A 183 -44.02 -40.01 -10.59
C PHE A 183 -45.34 -40.55 -11.15
N ASN A 184 -45.31 -41.39 -12.18
CA ASN A 184 -46.50 -41.99 -12.78
C ASN A 184 -47.26 -42.90 -11.80
N ALA A 185 -46.57 -43.61 -10.92
CA ALA A 185 -47.22 -44.40 -9.86
C ALA A 185 -48.01 -43.51 -8.89
N THR A 186 -47.57 -42.27 -8.66
CA THR A 186 -48.19 -41.34 -7.70
C THR A 186 -49.26 -40.48 -8.37
N PHE A 187 -48.95 -39.85 -9.50
CA PHE A 187 -49.80 -38.85 -10.16
C PHE A 187 -50.40 -39.31 -11.49
N GLY A 188 -49.98 -40.45 -12.04
CA GLY A 188 -50.37 -40.84 -13.41
C GLY A 188 -51.88 -40.91 -13.64
N LYS A 189 -52.67 -41.25 -12.62
CA LYS A 189 -54.15 -41.24 -12.67
C LYS A 189 -54.76 -39.87 -12.33
N LEU A 190 -54.00 -39.01 -11.66
CA LEU A 190 -54.46 -37.70 -11.20
C LEU A 190 -54.33 -36.62 -12.28
N ILE A 191 -53.50 -36.87 -13.29
CA ILE A 191 -53.25 -35.98 -14.42
C ILE A 191 -54.41 -36.00 -15.43
N GLN A 192 -54.79 -34.83 -15.93
CA GLN A 192 -55.70 -34.68 -17.05
C GLN A 192 -55.14 -35.29 -18.33
N SER A 193 -55.99 -36.01 -19.08
CA SER A 193 -55.60 -36.72 -20.32
C SER A 193 -54.80 -35.86 -21.29
N ASP A 194 -55.20 -34.60 -21.44
CA ASP A 194 -54.67 -33.67 -22.42
C ASP A 194 -53.25 -33.18 -22.05
N HIS A 195 -52.88 -33.29 -20.78
CA HIS A 195 -51.58 -32.86 -20.25
C HIS A 195 -50.62 -34.01 -19.95
N VAL A 196 -51.03 -35.28 -20.10
CA VAL A 196 -50.21 -36.46 -19.75
C VAL A 196 -48.86 -36.41 -20.46
N GLN A 197 -48.85 -36.17 -21.78
CA GLN A 197 -47.61 -36.17 -22.55
C GLN A 197 -46.69 -35.02 -22.15
N SER A 198 -47.20 -33.79 -22.05
CA SER A 198 -46.41 -32.62 -21.67
C SER A 198 -45.80 -32.76 -20.27
N ILE A 199 -46.55 -33.32 -19.31
CA ILE A 199 -46.05 -33.56 -17.95
C ILE A 199 -45.00 -34.67 -17.96
N GLN A 200 -45.17 -35.73 -18.74
CA GLN A 200 -44.15 -36.78 -18.88
C GLN A 200 -42.85 -36.24 -19.47
N GLU A 201 -42.92 -35.39 -20.48
CA GLU A 201 -41.76 -34.70 -21.06
C GLU A 201 -41.07 -33.82 -20.01
N LEU A 202 -41.84 -33.06 -19.21
CA LEU A 202 -41.32 -32.24 -18.11
C LEU A 202 -40.57 -33.09 -17.07
N VAL A 203 -41.21 -34.18 -16.61
CA VAL A 203 -40.61 -35.10 -15.63
C VAL A 203 -39.32 -35.72 -16.18
N GLN A 204 -39.30 -36.08 -17.46
CA GLN A 204 -38.12 -36.61 -18.13
C GLN A 204 -36.98 -35.57 -18.17
N GLN A 205 -37.29 -34.32 -18.51
CA GLN A 205 -36.33 -33.22 -18.53
C GLN A 205 -35.74 -32.97 -17.12
N VAL A 206 -36.59 -32.87 -16.10
CA VAL A 206 -36.14 -32.67 -14.70
C VAL A 206 -35.28 -33.85 -14.23
N SER A 207 -35.66 -35.08 -14.58
CA SER A 207 -34.88 -36.28 -14.24
C SER A 207 -33.48 -36.26 -14.87
N GLN A 208 -33.38 -35.82 -16.13
CA GLN A 208 -32.09 -35.65 -16.82
C GLN A 208 -31.24 -34.56 -16.16
N GLN A 209 -31.83 -33.40 -15.84
CA GLN A 209 -31.14 -32.33 -15.12
C GLN A 209 -30.59 -32.80 -13.77
N LEU A 210 -31.38 -33.54 -12.98
CA LEU A 210 -30.93 -34.12 -11.71
C LEU A 210 -29.78 -35.12 -11.89
N ALA A 211 -29.81 -35.91 -12.96
CA ALA A 211 -28.73 -36.84 -13.29
C ALA A 211 -27.42 -36.10 -13.64
N GLU A 212 -27.51 -34.98 -14.37
CA GLU A 212 -26.37 -34.11 -14.67
C GLU A 212 -25.81 -33.45 -13.42
N GLN A 213 -26.67 -32.88 -12.57
CA GLN A 213 -26.26 -32.29 -11.29
C GLN A 213 -25.55 -33.30 -10.38
N ARG A 214 -26.03 -34.54 -10.36
CA ARG A 214 -25.40 -35.62 -9.60
C ARG A 214 -23.96 -35.89 -10.08
N LYS A 215 -23.68 -35.79 -11.38
CA LYS A 215 -22.31 -35.95 -11.92
C LYS A 215 -21.39 -34.84 -11.41
N VAL A 216 -21.86 -33.58 -11.43
CA VAL A 216 -21.07 -32.43 -10.96
C VAL A 216 -20.72 -32.54 -9.47
N VAL A 217 -21.66 -33.02 -8.63
CA VAL A 217 -21.43 -33.22 -7.19
C VAL A 217 -20.36 -34.29 -6.90
N VAL A 218 -20.14 -35.26 -7.80
CA VAL A 218 -19.13 -36.32 -7.64
C VAL A 218 -17.71 -35.85 -8.01
N VAL A 219 -17.60 -34.87 -8.93
CA VAL A 219 -16.29 -34.36 -9.42
C VAL A 219 -15.67 -33.31 -8.51
N ALA A 220 -16.47 -32.56 -7.74
CA ALA A 220 -15.99 -31.50 -6.85
C ALA A 220 -15.40 -32.01 -5.50
N LYS A 221 -14.82 -33.21 -5.48
CA LYS A 221 -14.12 -33.79 -4.31
C LYS A 221 -12.65 -33.41 -4.29
#